data_AF-A0A088B348-F1
#
_entry.id   AF-A0A088B348-F1
#
_cell.length_a   1.000
_cell.length_b   1.000
_cell.length_c   1.000
_cell.angle_alpha   90.00
_cell.angle_beta   90.00
_cell.angle_gamma   90.00
#
_symmetry.space_group_name_H-M   'P 1'
#
loop_
_entity.id
_entity.type
_entity.pdbx_description
1 polymer ?
#
loop_
_entity_poly.entity_id
_entity_poly.type
_entity_poly.pdbx_seq_one_letter_code
_entity_poly.pdbx_strand_id
1 'polypeptide(L)'
;MSTAVHQTNTTRAARLADVARAMARYGLIILLATVFLLGSTQPAGKPVTLTREDVKVIAKVVTTEVDLRLNDLDLRAQIHAVIDTMLNRLASGRWGKTMKSVADSPWQFSRINGPSWAYGSVDKMPDLAVSPKVAAEVQRWLARRESGAPSSVGDAMNYLNPAFSSTRAVNGWGRAVLAQAEQNGHIFGSGRSKHYHGTAADLMRYRPGPLHVRLAPGARTIGLLGKSIAGRTTG
;
A
#
# COMPACT_ATOMS: atom_id res chain seq x y z
N MET A 1 37.61 -7.74 -44.20
CA MET A 1 37.03 -6.61 -44.96
C MET A 1 35.52 -6.85 -45.04
N SER A 2 34.67 -6.47 -44.08
CA SER A 2 34.30 -5.19 -43.46
C SER A 2 33.65 -4.17 -44.42
N THR A 3 32.42 -4.43 -44.86
CA THR A 3 31.56 -3.43 -45.55
C THR A 3 30.05 -3.63 -45.38
N ALA A 4 29.56 -4.63 -44.63
CA ALA A 4 28.11 -4.91 -44.55
C ALA A 4 27.39 -4.41 -43.28
N VAL A 5 28.11 -3.92 -42.26
CA VAL A 5 27.51 -3.51 -40.97
C VAL A 5 27.17 -2.00 -40.92
N HIS A 6 27.54 -1.22 -41.94
CA HIS A 6 27.38 0.24 -41.93
C HIS A 6 26.16 0.79 -42.69
N GLN A 7 25.37 -0.05 -43.38
CA GLN A 7 24.20 0.42 -44.15
C GLN A 7 22.84 0.22 -43.46
N THR A 8 22.77 -0.45 -42.31
CA THR A 8 21.49 -0.68 -41.59
C THR A 8 21.18 0.35 -40.51
N ASN A 9 22.17 1.13 -40.05
CA ASN A 9 21.98 2.14 -39.00
C ASN A 9 21.47 3.48 -39.51
N THR A 10 21.81 3.87 -40.74
CA THR A 10 21.40 5.16 -41.33
C THR A 10 19.93 5.18 -41.71
N THR A 11 19.37 4.07 -42.20
CA THR A 11 17.96 3.99 -42.64
C THR A 11 16.97 3.94 -41.47
N ARG A 12 17.41 3.51 -40.28
CA ARG A 12 16.58 3.44 -39.06
C ARG A 12 16.50 4.79 -38.33
N ALA A 13 17.59 5.56 -38.33
CA ALA A 13 17.63 6.89 -37.76
C ALA A 13 16.74 7.88 -38.54
N ALA A 14 16.74 7.80 -39.88
CA ALA A 14 15.89 8.64 -40.72
C ALA A 14 14.38 8.41 -40.47
N ARG A 15 13.96 7.14 -40.32
CA ARG A 15 12.56 6.80 -40.03
C ARG A 15 12.09 7.26 -38.64
N LEU A 16 12.98 7.39 -37.66
CA LEU A 16 12.65 7.89 -36.32
C LEU A 16 12.49 9.42 -36.30
N ALA A 17 13.30 10.13 -37.10
CA ALA A 17 13.21 11.59 -37.22
C ALA A 17 11.93 12.05 -37.94
N ASP A 18 11.40 11.25 -38.85
CA ASP A 18 10.14 11.55 -39.55
C ASP A 18 8.90 11.32 -38.67
N VAL A 19 8.93 10.27 -37.83
CA VAL A 19 7.87 10.03 -36.83
C VAL A 19 7.87 11.11 -35.75
N ALA A 20 9.04 11.54 -35.26
CA ALA A 20 9.14 12.62 -34.29
C ALA A 20 8.61 13.96 -34.84
N ARG A 21 8.87 14.27 -36.12
CA ARG A 21 8.34 15.47 -36.79
C ARG A 21 6.83 15.40 -37.04
N ALA A 22 6.27 14.21 -37.28
CA ALA A 22 4.82 14.01 -37.37
C ALA A 22 4.12 14.20 -36.01
N MET A 23 4.75 13.75 -34.92
CA MET A 23 4.20 13.87 -33.56
C MET A 23 4.26 15.30 -33.00
N ALA A 24 5.21 16.13 -33.43
CA ALA A 24 5.28 17.53 -33.03
C ALA A 24 4.20 18.43 -33.69
N ARG A 25 3.57 17.98 -34.78
CA ARG A 25 2.52 18.73 -35.50
C ARG A 25 1.11 18.54 -34.93
N TYR A 26 0.89 17.50 -34.14
CA TYR A 26 -0.36 17.25 -33.41
C TYR A 26 -0.03 17.30 -31.92
N GLY A 27 -0.24 18.45 -31.27
CA GLY A 27 0.20 18.73 -29.89
C GLY A 27 -0.23 17.71 -28.82
N LEU A 28 0.46 16.57 -28.77
CA LEU A 28 0.22 15.45 -27.88
C LEU A 28 1.54 15.09 -27.21
N ILE A 29 1.78 15.70 -26.04
CA ILE A 29 2.90 15.37 -25.17
C ILE A 29 2.59 14.02 -24.52
N ILE A 30 3.04 12.92 -25.11
CA ILE A 30 3.14 11.63 -24.42
C ILE A 30 4.55 11.53 -23.85
N LEU A 31 4.65 11.60 -22.53
CA LEU A 31 5.85 11.26 -21.77
C LEU A 31 6.13 9.75 -21.94
N LEU A 32 6.89 9.38 -22.96
CA LEU A 32 7.40 8.02 -23.15
C LEU A 32 8.49 7.76 -22.10
N ALA A 33 8.08 7.23 -20.95
CA ALA A 33 8.98 6.71 -19.93
C ALA A 33 9.60 5.38 -20.40
N THR A 34 10.66 5.45 -21.21
CA THR A 34 11.62 4.36 -21.35
C THR A 34 12.60 4.42 -20.19
N VAL A 35 12.32 3.69 -19.11
CA VAL A 35 13.29 3.45 -18.03
C VAL A 35 13.80 2.01 -18.17
N PHE A 36 14.99 1.85 -18.74
CA PHE A 36 15.75 0.61 -18.69
C PHE A 36 17.04 0.87 -17.88
N LEU A 37 17.16 0.17 -16.75
CA LEU A 37 18.38 -0.11 -15.98
C LEU A 37 19.32 1.06 -15.64
N LEU A 38 18.93 1.83 -14.63
CA LEU A 38 19.85 2.19 -13.56
C LEU A 38 19.25 1.63 -12.27
N GLY A 39 19.92 0.67 -11.65
CA GLY A 39 19.54 0.17 -10.35
C GLY A 39 19.53 1.35 -9.38
N SER A 40 18.34 1.88 -9.10
CA SER A 40 18.15 2.75 -7.95
C SER A 40 18.38 1.87 -6.73
N THR A 41 19.62 1.88 -6.22
CA THR A 41 19.92 1.44 -4.86
C THR A 41 19.27 2.45 -3.92
N GLN A 42 17.94 2.40 -3.84
CA GLN A 42 17.24 2.97 -2.71
C GLN A 42 17.84 2.27 -1.48
N PRO A 43 18.35 3.00 -0.48
CA PRO A 43 18.95 2.38 0.68
C PRO A 43 17.95 1.36 1.20
N ALA A 44 18.37 0.09 1.25
CA ALA A 44 17.48 -1.01 1.60
C ALA A 44 16.94 -0.73 3.00
N GLY A 45 15.72 -0.21 3.05
CA GLY A 45 15.02 0.08 4.28
C GLY A 45 15.00 -1.15 5.17
N LYS A 46 14.99 -0.97 6.49
CA LYS A 46 15.03 -2.08 7.44
C LYS A 46 13.98 -3.14 7.05
N PRO A 47 14.36 -4.42 6.89
CA PRO A 47 13.43 -5.43 6.45
C PRO A 47 12.36 -5.67 7.53
N VAL A 48 11.10 -5.61 7.11
CA VAL A 48 9.94 -6.05 7.89
C VAL A 48 9.56 -7.43 7.40
N THR A 49 9.91 -8.46 8.18
CA THR A 49 9.54 -9.84 7.87
C THR A 49 8.15 -10.14 8.42
N LEU A 50 7.25 -10.61 7.56
CA LEU A 50 5.87 -10.97 7.91
C LEU A 50 5.69 -12.48 7.87
N THR A 51 5.17 -13.04 8.96
CA THR A 51 4.72 -14.42 9.04
C THR A 51 3.33 -14.58 8.42
N ARG A 52 2.88 -15.83 8.24
CA ARG A 52 1.49 -16.11 7.82
C ARG A 52 0.47 -15.51 8.78
N GLU A 53 0.73 -15.54 10.08
CA GLU A 53 -0.15 -14.93 11.09
C GLU A 53 -0.17 -13.41 10.99
N ASP A 54 0.96 -12.76 10.71
CA ASP A 54 0.97 -11.31 10.49
C ASP A 54 0.10 -10.92 9.28
N VAL A 55 0.18 -11.69 8.19
CA VAL A 55 -0.65 -11.47 6.99
C VAL A 55 -2.14 -11.66 7.32
N LYS A 56 -2.48 -12.65 8.14
CA LYS A 56 -3.86 -12.87 8.62
C LYS A 56 -4.36 -11.70 9.48
N VAL A 57 -3.54 -11.21 10.41
CA VAL A 57 -3.84 -10.02 11.22
C VAL A 57 -4.07 -8.79 10.34
N ILE A 58 -3.22 -8.56 9.34
CA ILE A 58 -3.39 -7.48 8.36
C ILE A 58 -4.74 -7.62 7.65
N ALA A 59 -5.08 -8.81 7.15
CA ALA A 59 -6.34 -9.02 6.43
C ALA A 59 -7.59 -8.76 7.29
N LYS A 60 -7.53 -9.16 8.58
CA LYS A 60 -8.59 -8.88 9.56
C LYS A 60 -8.77 -7.37 9.77
N VAL A 61 -7.69 -6.67 10.10
CA VAL A 61 -7.72 -5.22 10.33
C VAL A 61 -8.17 -4.47 9.09
N VAL A 62 -7.57 -4.73 7.92
CA VAL A 62 -7.93 -4.03 6.69
C VAL A 62 -9.42 -4.23 6.35
N THR A 63 -9.98 -5.42 6.60
CA THR A 63 -11.42 -5.67 6.39
C THR A 63 -12.30 -4.73 7.22
N THR A 64 -11.88 -4.38 8.44
CA THR A 64 -12.68 -3.51 9.31
C THR A 64 -12.52 -2.02 9.00
N GLU A 65 -11.40 -1.65 8.39
CA GLU A 65 -10.99 -0.26 8.18
C GLU A 65 -11.43 0.33 6.84
N VAL A 66 -11.58 -0.49 5.80
CA VAL A 66 -11.92 0.01 4.45
C VAL A 66 -13.43 0.04 4.20
N ASP A 67 -13.89 0.94 3.32
CA ASP A 67 -15.28 0.97 2.87
C ASP A 67 -15.49 0.04 1.68
N LEU A 68 -16.08 -1.14 1.94
CA LEU A 68 -16.33 -2.17 0.94
C LEU A 68 -17.32 -1.76 -0.17
N ARG A 69 -18.00 -0.61 -0.03
CA ARG A 69 -18.93 -0.07 -1.05
C ARG A 69 -18.23 0.78 -2.10
N LEU A 70 -16.96 1.12 -1.89
CA LEU A 70 -16.16 1.81 -2.89
C LEU A 70 -16.04 0.98 -4.16
N ASN A 71 -15.87 1.66 -5.30
CA ASN A 71 -15.51 0.98 -6.55
C ASN A 71 -14.15 0.26 -6.40
N ASP A 72 -13.86 -0.65 -7.32
CA ASP A 72 -12.67 -1.52 -7.25
C ASP A 72 -11.34 -0.76 -7.24
N LEU A 73 -11.27 0.41 -7.89
CA LEU A 73 -10.05 1.20 -7.91
C LEU A 73 -9.82 1.86 -6.54
N ASP A 74 -10.83 2.56 -6.04
CA ASP A 74 -10.79 3.28 -4.77
C ASP A 74 -10.60 2.33 -3.58
N LEU A 75 -11.29 1.18 -3.59
CA LEU A 75 -11.16 0.18 -2.55
C LEU A 75 -9.73 -0.39 -2.51
N ARG A 76 -9.14 -0.71 -3.66
CA ARG A 76 -7.76 -1.22 -3.71
C ARG A 76 -6.76 -0.20 -3.19
N ALA A 77 -6.90 1.06 -3.59
CA ALA A 77 -6.03 2.13 -3.12
C ALA A 77 -6.12 2.32 -1.60
N GLN A 78 -7.33 2.27 -1.04
CA GLN A 78 -7.55 2.36 0.41
C GLN A 78 -6.99 1.13 1.16
N ILE A 79 -7.14 -0.07 0.61
CA ILE A 79 -6.51 -1.30 1.13
C ILE A 79 -4.99 -1.13 1.19
N HIS A 80 -4.35 -0.69 0.11
CA HIS A 80 -2.89 -0.49 0.06
C HIS A 80 -2.42 0.50 1.12
N ALA A 81 -3.12 1.63 1.27
CA ALA A 81 -2.78 2.68 2.21
C ALA A 81 -2.89 2.24 3.68
N VAL A 82 -3.91 1.44 4.02
CA VAL A 82 -4.06 0.86 5.38
C VAL A 82 -2.95 -0.17 5.64
N ILE A 83 -2.67 -1.08 4.69
CA ILE A 83 -1.58 -2.05 4.82
C ILE A 83 -0.25 -1.34 5.08
N ASP A 84 0.09 -0.35 4.27
CA ASP A 84 1.36 0.34 4.38
C ASP A 84 1.47 1.15 5.67
N THR A 85 0.36 1.73 6.14
CA THR A 85 0.32 2.35 7.48
C THR A 85 0.58 1.32 8.58
N MET A 86 0.00 0.12 8.51
CA MET A 86 0.28 -0.95 9.48
C MET A 86 1.74 -1.39 9.47
N LEU A 87 2.35 -1.49 8.28
CA LEU A 87 3.78 -1.80 8.14
C LEU A 87 4.66 -0.71 8.73
N ASN A 88 4.32 0.56 8.52
CA ASN A 88 5.02 1.70 9.13
C ASN A 88 4.93 1.66 10.66
N ARG A 89 3.74 1.34 11.20
CA ARG A 89 3.52 1.18 12.64
C ARG A 89 4.35 0.03 13.22
N LEU A 90 4.40 -1.11 12.54
CA LEU A 90 5.23 -2.25 12.95
C LEU A 90 6.72 -1.88 12.95
N ALA A 91 7.20 -1.28 11.86
CA ALA A 91 8.60 -0.89 11.72
C ALA A 91 9.05 0.16 12.75
N SER A 92 8.14 1.06 13.15
CA SER A 92 8.41 2.08 14.16
C SER A 92 8.63 1.53 15.57
N GLY A 93 8.07 0.36 15.87
CA GLY A 93 8.07 -0.23 17.22
C GLY A 93 7.22 0.53 18.26
N ARG A 94 6.56 1.63 17.90
CA ARG A 94 5.81 2.49 18.83
C ARG A 94 4.60 1.79 19.44
N TRP A 95 3.96 0.90 18.70
CA TRP A 95 2.79 0.12 19.14
C TRP A 95 3.14 -1.34 19.43
N GLY A 96 4.41 -1.61 19.70
CA GLY A 96 4.93 -2.95 19.95
C GLY A 96 5.68 -3.53 18.75
N LYS A 97 6.22 -4.74 18.94
CA LYS A 97 7.18 -5.38 18.03
C LYS A 97 6.54 -6.43 17.10
N THR A 98 5.24 -6.67 17.21
CA THR A 98 4.51 -7.67 16.41
C THR A 98 3.32 -7.04 15.71
N MET A 99 2.88 -7.59 14.58
CA MET A 99 1.70 -7.06 13.88
C MET A 99 0.44 -7.15 14.75
N LYS A 100 0.36 -8.21 15.57
CA LYS A 100 -0.68 -8.36 16.59
C LYS A 100 -0.69 -7.19 17.58
N SER A 101 0.46 -6.79 18.12
CA SER A 101 0.53 -5.65 19.06
C SER A 101 0.10 -4.33 18.42
N VAL A 102 0.40 -4.15 17.14
CA VAL A 102 -0.09 -3.01 16.35
C VAL A 102 -1.60 -3.05 16.21
N ALA A 103 -2.17 -4.20 15.81
CA ALA A 103 -3.60 -4.40 15.60
C ALA A 103 -4.42 -4.28 16.90
N ASP A 104 -3.90 -4.81 18.00
CA ASP A 104 -4.52 -4.78 19.32
C ASP A 104 -4.24 -3.48 20.08
N SER A 105 -3.57 -2.50 19.49
CA SER A 105 -3.32 -1.26 20.20
C SER A 105 -4.63 -0.49 20.43
N PRO A 106 -4.92 -0.07 21.67
CA PRO A 106 -6.18 0.59 22.00
C PRO A 106 -6.47 1.77 21.08
N TRP A 107 -7.70 1.79 20.55
CA TRP A 107 -8.24 2.88 19.72
C TRP A 107 -7.52 3.11 18.38
N GLN A 108 -6.55 2.28 18.00
CA GLN A 108 -5.86 2.41 16.70
C GLN A 108 -6.66 1.79 15.56
N PHE A 109 -7.47 0.77 15.86
CA PHE A 109 -8.39 0.09 14.95
C PHE A 109 -9.68 -0.21 15.73
N SER A 110 -10.66 0.69 15.65
CA SER A 110 -11.77 0.77 16.62
C SER A 110 -12.67 -0.47 16.67
N ARG A 111 -12.82 -1.17 15.54
CA ARG A 111 -13.55 -2.45 15.47
C ARG A 111 -12.79 -3.62 16.09
N ILE A 112 -11.46 -3.54 16.17
CA ILE A 112 -10.60 -4.58 16.74
C ILE A 112 -10.46 -4.40 18.25
N ASN A 113 -9.87 -3.30 18.71
CA ASN A 113 -9.67 -3.01 20.12
C ASN A 113 -10.06 -1.56 20.46
N GLY A 114 -11.35 -1.29 20.44
CA GLY A 114 -11.93 0.02 20.73
C GLY A 114 -13.02 -0.06 21.81
N PRO A 115 -14.22 0.50 21.58
CA PRO A 115 -15.33 0.45 22.54
C PRO A 115 -15.77 -0.97 22.90
N SER A 116 -16.68 -1.09 23.89
CA SER A 116 -17.20 -2.38 24.38
C SER A 116 -17.87 -3.28 23.33
N TRP A 117 -18.33 -2.72 22.21
CA TRP A 117 -18.91 -3.47 21.09
C TRP A 117 -17.87 -4.03 20.11
N ALA A 118 -16.58 -3.64 20.22
CA ALA A 118 -15.50 -4.15 19.40
C ALA A 118 -15.22 -5.63 19.70
N TYR A 119 -14.45 -6.30 18.84
CA TYR A 119 -14.04 -7.69 19.09
C TYR A 119 -13.22 -7.83 20.38
N GLY A 120 -12.47 -6.79 20.76
CA GLY A 120 -11.60 -6.74 21.94
C GLY A 120 -10.18 -7.26 21.70
N SER A 121 -9.95 -7.98 20.60
CA SER A 121 -8.63 -8.27 20.03
C SER A 121 -8.79 -8.81 18.60
N VAL A 122 -7.71 -8.80 17.82
CA VAL A 122 -7.70 -9.33 16.45
C VAL A 122 -7.91 -10.85 16.42
N ASP A 123 -7.53 -11.56 17.48
CA ASP A 123 -7.76 -13.01 17.59
C ASP A 123 -9.25 -13.33 17.74
N LYS A 124 -10.00 -12.43 18.40
CA LYS A 124 -11.45 -12.60 18.63
C LYS A 124 -12.29 -12.31 17.39
N MET A 125 -11.74 -11.63 16.39
CA MET A 125 -12.42 -11.47 15.09
C MET A 125 -12.44 -12.82 14.36
N PRO A 126 -13.62 -13.38 14.02
CA PRO A 126 -13.70 -14.65 13.31
C PRO A 126 -13.07 -14.58 11.91
N ASP A 127 -12.40 -15.64 11.48
CA ASP A 127 -11.78 -15.70 10.15
C ASP A 127 -12.82 -15.57 9.02
N LEU A 128 -14.03 -16.09 9.25
CA LEU A 128 -15.16 -15.96 8.32
C LEU A 128 -15.68 -14.53 8.15
N ALA A 129 -15.33 -13.62 9.07
CA ALA A 129 -15.68 -12.20 8.94
C ALA A 129 -14.72 -11.44 7.99
N VAL A 130 -13.62 -12.06 7.58
CA VAL A 130 -12.66 -11.45 6.65
C VAL A 130 -13.25 -11.46 5.23
N SER A 131 -13.29 -10.29 4.59
CA SER A 131 -13.76 -10.18 3.22
C SER A 131 -12.82 -10.93 2.26
N PRO A 132 -13.31 -11.87 1.43
CA PRO A 132 -12.47 -12.59 0.49
C PRO A 132 -11.75 -11.66 -0.51
N LYS A 133 -12.42 -10.58 -0.92
CA LYS A 133 -11.86 -9.56 -1.81
C LYS A 133 -10.68 -8.83 -1.15
N VAL A 134 -10.83 -8.45 0.12
CA VAL A 134 -9.77 -7.81 0.91
C VAL A 134 -8.60 -8.76 1.13
N ALA A 135 -8.86 -9.99 1.55
CA ALA A 135 -7.81 -10.99 1.77
C ALA A 135 -6.98 -11.24 0.51
N ALA A 136 -7.62 -11.33 -0.66
CA ALA A 136 -6.92 -11.50 -1.93
C ALA A 136 -6.08 -10.26 -2.30
N GLU A 137 -6.58 -9.05 -2.06
CA GLU A 137 -5.82 -7.82 -2.34
C GLU A 137 -4.65 -7.64 -1.36
N VAL A 138 -4.80 -8.01 -0.09
CA VAL A 138 -3.71 -8.00 0.90
C VAL A 138 -2.56 -8.88 0.44
N GLN A 139 -2.84 -10.10 0.00
CA GLN A 139 -1.81 -11.00 -0.54
C GLN A 139 -1.12 -10.39 -1.76
N ARG A 140 -1.90 -9.87 -2.73
CA ARG A 140 -1.36 -9.23 -3.93
C ARG A 140 -0.46 -8.05 -3.59
N TRP A 141 -0.91 -7.16 -2.71
CA TRP A 141 -0.15 -5.96 -2.37
C TRP A 141 1.13 -6.29 -1.61
N LEU A 142 1.07 -7.19 -0.63
CA LEU A 142 2.27 -7.61 0.10
C LEU A 142 3.29 -8.32 -0.80
N ALA A 143 2.84 -9.13 -1.77
CA ALA A 143 3.74 -9.73 -2.77
C ALA A 143 4.40 -8.66 -3.67
N ARG A 144 3.66 -7.61 -4.06
CA ARG A 144 4.22 -6.47 -4.78
C ARG A 144 5.22 -5.69 -3.93
N ARG A 145 4.90 -5.43 -2.65
CA ARG A 145 5.81 -4.75 -1.70
C ARG A 145 7.10 -5.54 -1.49
N GLU A 146 7.01 -6.86 -1.39
CA GLU A 146 8.18 -7.73 -1.33
C GLU A 146 9.00 -7.71 -2.62
N SER A 147 8.36 -7.53 -3.77
CA SER A 147 9.02 -7.36 -5.07
C SER A 147 9.57 -5.94 -5.29
N GLY A 148 9.60 -5.10 -4.25
CA GLY A 148 10.15 -3.74 -4.30
C GLY A 148 9.17 -2.64 -4.69
N ALA A 149 7.86 -2.90 -4.76
CA ALA A 149 6.90 -1.82 -4.95
C ALA A 149 7.02 -0.78 -3.82
N PRO A 150 6.97 0.52 -4.12
CA PRO A 150 7.04 1.56 -3.10
C PRO A 150 5.77 1.58 -2.24
N SER A 151 5.88 2.22 -1.08
CA SER A 151 4.72 2.48 -0.21
C SER A 151 3.76 3.47 -0.85
N SER A 152 2.46 3.19 -0.76
CA SER A 152 1.40 4.10 -1.21
C SER A 152 1.26 5.34 -0.31
N VAL A 153 1.76 5.27 0.93
CA VAL A 153 1.66 6.36 1.92
C VAL A 153 3.04 6.83 2.41
N GLY A 154 4.12 6.44 1.73
CA GLY A 154 5.48 6.63 2.25
C GLY A 154 5.63 5.97 3.62
N ASP A 155 6.12 6.73 4.60
CA ASP A 155 6.33 6.34 5.99
C ASP A 155 5.26 6.94 6.95
N ALA A 156 4.09 7.31 6.42
CA ALA A 156 2.96 7.80 7.21
C ALA A 156 2.45 6.76 8.21
N MET A 157 2.19 7.17 9.45
CA MET A 157 1.85 6.27 10.56
C MET A 157 0.41 6.41 11.06
N ASN A 158 -0.33 7.39 10.54
CA ASN A 158 -1.69 7.71 10.93
C ASN A 158 -2.56 7.92 9.69
N TYR A 159 -3.86 7.72 9.87
CA TYR A 159 -4.86 8.19 8.94
C TYR A 159 -6.15 8.52 9.66
N LEU A 160 -6.96 9.35 9.02
CA LEU A 160 -8.31 9.66 9.47
C LEU A 160 -9.21 9.95 8.29
N ASN A 161 -10.51 9.86 8.55
CA ASN A 161 -11.54 10.34 7.65
C ASN A 161 -12.23 11.55 8.31
N PRO A 162 -12.01 12.80 7.83
CA PRO A 162 -12.58 13.98 8.46
C PRO A 162 -14.12 14.01 8.42
N ALA A 163 -14.76 13.25 7.52
CA ALA A 163 -16.22 13.18 7.43
C ALA A 163 -16.86 12.34 8.57
N PHE A 164 -16.07 11.56 9.31
CA PHE A 164 -16.52 10.71 10.42
C PHE A 164 -15.68 10.87 11.70
N SER A 165 -14.57 11.62 11.63
CA SER A 165 -13.73 11.90 12.80
C SER A 165 -14.35 13.00 13.65
N SER A 166 -14.15 12.94 14.97
CA SER A 166 -14.62 14.01 15.85
C SER A 166 -13.88 15.32 15.59
N THR A 167 -14.54 16.45 15.84
CA THR A 167 -13.93 17.78 15.74
C THR A 167 -12.66 17.88 16.58
N ARG A 168 -12.63 17.23 17.76
CA ARG A 168 -11.43 17.15 18.61
C ARG A 168 -10.27 16.44 17.91
N ALA A 169 -10.52 15.33 17.22
CA ALA A 169 -9.48 14.61 16.49
C ALA A 169 -8.96 15.43 15.30
N VAL A 170 -9.88 16.01 14.51
CA VAL A 170 -9.56 16.84 13.34
C VAL A 170 -8.75 18.08 13.73
N ASN A 171 -9.17 18.80 14.78
CA ASN A 171 -8.49 20.01 15.24
C ASN A 171 -7.25 19.74 16.10
N GLY A 172 -7.08 18.51 16.58
CA GLY A 172 -5.95 18.05 17.37
C GLY A 172 -4.86 17.42 16.50
N TRP A 173 -4.60 16.14 16.73
CA TRP A 173 -3.57 15.39 16.01
C TRP A 173 -3.82 15.29 14.50
N GLY A 174 -5.09 15.30 14.10
CA GLY A 174 -5.52 15.16 12.71
C GLY A 174 -5.08 16.32 11.82
N ARG A 175 -4.88 17.52 12.38
CA ARG A 175 -4.49 18.71 11.62
C ARG A 175 -3.19 18.52 10.85
N ALA A 176 -2.18 17.94 11.50
CA ALA A 176 -0.90 17.63 10.86
C ALA A 176 -1.04 16.54 9.78
N VAL A 177 -1.93 15.56 10.02
CA VAL A 177 -2.17 14.43 9.10
C VAL A 177 -2.89 14.89 7.85
N LEU A 178 -3.92 15.74 7.97
CA LEU A 178 -4.64 16.31 6.84
C LEU A 178 -3.72 17.14 5.95
N ALA A 179 -2.93 18.05 6.54
CA ALA A 179 -2.00 18.89 5.79
C ALA A 179 -0.96 18.06 5.02
N GLN A 180 -0.38 17.02 5.64
CA GLN A 180 0.55 16.11 4.98
C GLN A 180 -0.13 15.30 3.86
N ALA A 181 -1.34 14.82 4.09
CA ALA A 181 -2.07 14.03 3.09
C ALA A 181 -2.38 14.87 1.84
N GLU A 182 -2.78 16.13 2.02
CA GLU A 182 -3.01 17.08 0.92
C GLU A 182 -1.71 17.41 0.18
N GLN A 183 -0.62 17.66 0.92
CA GLN A 183 0.68 17.96 0.31
C GLN A 183 1.24 16.79 -0.50
N ASN A 184 1.11 15.57 0.01
CA ASN A 184 1.73 14.38 -0.59
C ASN A 184 0.78 13.59 -1.52
N GLY A 185 -0.48 14.00 -1.63
CA GLY A 185 -1.50 13.26 -2.38
C GLY A 185 -1.89 11.92 -1.74
N HIS A 186 -1.63 11.72 -0.44
CA HIS A 186 -1.96 10.49 0.29
C HIS A 186 -3.42 10.46 0.75
N ILE A 187 -4.34 10.61 -0.21
CA ILE A 187 -5.79 10.64 0.01
C ILE A 187 -6.42 9.53 -0.81
N PHE A 188 -7.03 8.54 -0.13
CA PHE A 188 -7.50 7.31 -0.76
C PHE A 188 -8.97 7.02 -0.48
N GLY A 189 -9.72 6.70 -1.52
CA GLY A 189 -11.18 6.53 -1.49
C GLY A 189 -11.90 7.67 -2.20
N SER A 190 -13.23 7.67 -2.14
CA SER A 190 -14.07 8.69 -2.78
C SER A 190 -15.21 9.16 -1.89
N GLY A 191 -15.77 10.33 -2.24
CA GLY A 191 -16.86 10.96 -1.51
C GLY A 191 -16.54 11.16 -0.02
N ARG A 192 -17.44 10.69 0.84
CA ARG A 192 -17.28 10.73 2.30
C ARG A 192 -16.37 9.63 2.83
N SER A 193 -15.93 8.67 2.02
CA SER A 193 -15.16 7.49 2.45
C SER A 193 -13.67 7.65 2.13
N LYS A 194 -13.14 8.87 2.26
CA LYS A 194 -11.72 9.19 2.02
C LYS A 194 -10.88 9.04 3.27
N HIS A 195 -9.74 8.36 3.15
CA HIS A 195 -8.71 8.32 4.18
C HIS A 195 -7.58 9.27 3.82
N TYR A 196 -7.23 10.13 4.77
CA TYR A 196 -6.10 11.06 4.67
C TYR A 196 -4.96 10.48 5.49
N HIS A 197 -3.86 10.11 4.85
CA HIS A 197 -2.71 9.46 5.50
C HIS A 197 -1.55 10.44 5.70
N GLY A 198 -0.96 10.39 6.88
CA GLY A 198 0.14 11.27 7.32
C GLY A 198 0.65 10.83 8.68
N THR A 199 1.42 11.67 9.37
CA THR A 199 1.90 11.35 10.74
C THR A 199 1.54 12.46 11.70
N ALA A 200 0.93 12.10 12.84
CA ALA A 200 0.64 13.08 13.89
C ALA A 200 1.94 13.71 14.41
N ALA A 201 1.87 14.97 14.83
CA ALA A 201 3.06 15.75 15.19
C ALA A 201 3.91 15.09 16.29
N ASP A 202 3.27 14.50 17.29
CA ASP A 202 3.92 13.79 18.40
C ASP A 202 4.57 12.47 17.98
N LEU A 203 4.20 11.94 16.80
CA LEU A 203 4.69 10.68 16.26
C LEU A 203 5.77 10.83 15.19
N MET A 204 6.08 12.07 14.77
CA MET A 204 7.06 12.35 13.70
C MET A 204 8.43 11.70 13.97
N ARG A 205 8.88 11.68 15.22
CA ARG A 205 10.16 11.07 15.62
C ARG A 205 10.21 9.54 15.50
N TYR A 206 9.07 8.88 15.30
CA TYR A 206 8.96 7.42 15.18
C TYR A 206 8.82 6.96 13.73
N ARG A 207 8.83 7.88 12.76
CA ARG A 207 8.72 7.54 11.34
C ARG A 207 9.83 6.55 10.97
N PRO A 208 9.49 5.38 10.41
CA PRO A 208 10.49 4.35 10.13
C PRO A 208 11.35 4.66 8.89
N GLY A 209 11.00 5.69 8.11
CA GLY A 209 11.58 5.92 6.79
C GLY A 209 11.22 4.80 5.80
N PRO A 210 11.98 4.66 4.69
CA PRO A 210 11.77 3.58 3.74
C PRO A 210 11.89 2.19 4.40
N LEU A 211 11.02 1.27 3.99
CA LEU A 211 11.01 -0.11 4.48
C LEU A 211 10.91 -1.12 3.32
N HIS A 212 11.53 -2.27 3.52
CA HIS A 212 11.46 -3.41 2.62
C HIS A 212 10.61 -4.52 3.26
N VAL A 213 9.62 -5.05 2.54
CA VAL A 213 8.78 -6.15 3.04
C VAL A 213 9.41 -7.49 2.67
N ARG A 214 9.42 -8.45 3.59
CA ARG A 214 9.81 -9.84 3.32
C ARG A 214 8.71 -10.77 3.81
N LEU A 215 8.25 -11.70 2.97
CA LEU A 215 7.30 -12.73 3.38
C LEU A 215 8.04 -13.97 3.82
N ALA A 216 7.78 -14.45 5.04
CA ALA A 216 8.31 -15.71 5.53
C ALA A 216 7.75 -16.89 4.69
N PRO A 217 8.43 -18.06 4.68
CA PRO A 217 7.88 -19.27 4.07
C PRO A 217 6.45 -19.53 4.55
N GLY A 218 5.53 -19.79 3.62
CA GLY A 218 4.11 -20.03 3.91
C GLY A 218 3.25 -18.77 4.15
N ALA A 219 3.82 -17.55 4.14
CA ALA A 219 3.03 -16.31 4.28
C ALA A 219 2.33 -15.87 2.98
N ARG A 220 2.72 -16.43 1.82
CA ARG A 220 2.14 -16.12 0.50
C ARG A 220 0.74 -16.69 0.28
N THR A 221 0.31 -17.64 1.12
CA THR A 221 -1.00 -18.28 1.03
C THR A 221 -1.71 -18.13 2.35
N ILE A 222 -2.73 -17.26 2.39
CA ILE A 222 -3.64 -17.25 3.54
C ILE A 222 -4.73 -18.28 3.29
N GLY A 223 -4.62 -19.45 3.92
CA GLY A 223 -5.75 -20.36 4.09
C GLY A 223 -6.72 -19.80 5.12
N LEU A 224 -7.41 -18.69 4.79
CA LEU A 224 -8.47 -18.09 5.61
C LEU A 224 -9.84 -18.76 5.38
N LEU A 225 -9.96 -19.43 4.25
CA LEU A 225 -11.06 -20.30 3.88
C LEU A 225 -10.39 -21.64 3.60
N GLY A 226 -10.92 -22.77 4.07
CA GLY A 226 -10.36 -24.11 3.88
C GLY A 226 -10.28 -24.61 2.43
N LYS A 227 -10.08 -23.73 1.45
CA LYS A 227 -9.81 -24.04 0.05
C LYS A 227 -8.46 -23.47 -0.33
N SER A 228 -7.52 -24.38 -0.54
CA SER A 228 -6.28 -24.12 -1.26
C SER A 228 -6.60 -23.40 -2.57
N ILE A 229 -5.97 -22.25 -2.82
CA ILE A 229 -5.95 -21.64 -4.14
C ILE A 229 -4.85 -22.35 -4.94
N ALA A 230 -5.00 -23.65 -5.14
CA ALA A 230 -4.21 -24.42 -6.09
C ALA A 230 -5.01 -24.55 -7.37
N GLY A 231 -4.45 -24.03 -8.47
CA GLY A 231 -4.80 -24.45 -9.82
C GLY A 231 -6.06 -23.85 -10.41
N ARG A 232 -5.87 -22.80 -11.23
CA ARG A 232 -6.63 -22.70 -12.48
C ARG A 232 -5.75 -22.12 -13.58
N THR A 233 -4.80 -22.94 -14.02
CA THR A 233 -4.34 -22.90 -15.41
C THR A 233 -5.28 -23.81 -16.20
N THR A 234 -6.15 -23.20 -16.98
CA THR A 234 -6.87 -23.78 -18.12
C THR A 234 -6.67 -22.73 -19.21
N GLY A 235 -6.15 -22.99 -20.39
CA GLY A 235 -6.08 -24.19 -21.21
C GLY A 235 -6.10 -23.67 -22.63
#